data_AF-A0AAD4J9I5-F1
#
_entry.id   AF-A0AAD4J9I5-F1
#
_cell.length_a   1.000
_cell.length_b   1.000
_cell.length_c   1.000
_cell.angle_alpha   90.00
_cell.angle_beta   90.00
_cell.angle_gamma   90.00
#
_symmetry.space_group_name_H-M   'P 1'
#
loop_
_entity.id
_entity.type
_entity.pdbx_description
1 polymer ?
#
loop_
_entity_poly.entity_id
_entity_poly.type
_entity_poly.pdbx_seq_one_letter_code
_entity_poly.pdbx_strand_id
1 'polypeptide(L)'
;MGSTSTVSTRRLTRKSSSAKSSRRLHKAHENCHRSTAVSDKLEALKNLIPSDGDEVKADQLFQETADYIVLLKTQVFVLQKLIDFYGSQPQEKTNAV
;
A
#
# COMPACT_ATOMS: atom_id res chain seq x y z
N MET A 1 1.57 61.82 -56.09
CA MET A 1 2.02 60.43 -56.30
C MET A 1 3.41 60.31 -55.69
N GLY A 2 3.61 59.40 -54.73
CA GLY A 2 4.93 59.11 -54.15
C GLY A 2 4.90 58.94 -52.62
N SER A 3 4.63 57.73 -52.14
CA SER A 3 4.77 57.32 -50.75
C SER A 3 6.22 56.87 -50.46
N THR A 4 6.79 57.28 -49.32
CA THR A 4 7.97 56.64 -48.68
C THR A 4 7.78 56.77 -47.16
N SER A 5 7.52 55.70 -46.40
CA SER A 5 8.42 54.69 -45.79
C SER A 5 9.22 55.14 -44.56
N THR A 6 9.35 54.20 -43.61
CA THR A 6 10.25 54.15 -42.42
C THR A 6 9.64 54.75 -41.12
N VAL A 7 9.76 54.23 -39.88
CA VAL A 7 10.60 53.21 -39.22
C VAL A 7 9.80 52.63 -38.01
N SER A 8 9.82 51.31 -37.83
CA SER A 8 9.42 50.65 -36.57
C SER A 8 10.52 50.86 -35.51
N THR A 9 10.23 51.59 -34.43
CA THR A 9 11.19 51.83 -33.33
C THR A 9 10.90 50.92 -32.14
N ARG A 10 11.82 50.00 -31.88
CA ARG A 10 11.96 49.27 -30.61
C ARG A 10 12.21 50.27 -29.49
N ARG A 11 11.43 50.23 -28.41
CA ARG A 11 11.86 50.82 -27.13
C ARG A 11 12.03 49.72 -26.09
N LEU A 12 13.29 49.37 -25.89
CA LEU A 12 13.80 48.65 -24.73
C LEU A 12 13.63 49.54 -23.51
N THR A 13 12.83 49.13 -22.53
CA THR A 13 12.94 49.65 -21.15
C THR A 13 13.46 48.53 -20.26
N ARG A 14 14.77 48.61 -20.01
CA ARG A 14 15.51 47.81 -19.04
C ARG A 14 15.47 48.51 -17.68
N LYS A 15 15.37 47.67 -16.63
CA LYS A 15 15.83 47.83 -15.23
C LYS A 15 14.95 48.66 -14.27
N SER A 16 14.54 48.02 -13.17
CA SER A 16 15.23 48.11 -11.88
C SER A 16 14.55 47.17 -10.86
N SER A 17 15.27 46.12 -10.43
CA SER A 17 15.81 45.96 -9.07
C SER A 17 14.79 45.61 -7.98
N SER A 18 14.63 44.32 -7.69
CA SER A 18 14.73 43.86 -6.31
C SER A 18 15.53 42.56 -6.30
N ALA A 19 16.64 42.60 -5.56
CA ALA A 19 17.59 41.53 -5.45
C ALA A 19 17.23 40.65 -4.25
N LYS A 20 17.35 39.32 -4.46
CA LYS A 20 17.85 38.32 -3.51
C LYS A 20 17.11 38.13 -2.17
N SER A 21 16.46 36.97 -2.04
CA SER A 21 16.60 36.07 -0.88
C SER A 21 16.04 34.70 -1.27
N SER A 22 16.84 33.80 -1.88
CA SER A 22 17.68 32.83 -1.19
C SER A 22 17.01 32.17 0.01
N ARG A 23 16.68 30.88 -0.16
CA ARG A 23 16.30 29.90 0.88
C ARG A 23 14.87 30.16 1.40
N ARG A 24 13.90 29.30 1.15
CA ARG A 24 13.92 27.88 1.50
C ARG A 24 12.96 27.15 0.56
N LEU A 25 13.51 26.26 -0.27
CA LEU A 25 12.81 25.03 -0.59
C LEU A 25 12.43 24.43 0.76
N HIS A 26 11.16 24.46 1.13
CA HIS A 26 10.65 23.66 2.23
C HIS A 26 10.66 22.19 1.78
N LYS A 27 11.88 21.63 1.62
CA LYS A 27 12.13 20.21 1.68
C LYS A 27 12.04 19.83 3.15
N ALA A 28 10.83 19.68 3.64
CA ALA A 28 10.55 19.25 5.00
C ALA A 28 9.26 18.46 5.02
N HIS A 29 9.25 17.29 4.38
CA HIS A 29 8.36 16.21 4.82
C HIS A 29 8.80 14.80 4.37
N GLU A 30 10.11 14.50 4.36
CA GLU A 30 10.55 13.10 4.17
C GLU A 30 10.52 12.29 5.48
N ASN A 31 10.09 12.89 6.60
CA ASN A 31 10.09 12.23 7.92
C ASN A 31 8.71 11.76 8.43
N CYS A 32 7.64 11.91 7.64
CA CYS A 32 6.29 11.48 8.01
C CYS A 32 5.81 10.24 7.22
N HIS A 33 6.72 9.44 6.69
CA HIS A 33 6.37 8.14 6.10
C HIS A 33 6.60 6.97 7.06
N ARG A 34 7.35 7.17 8.14
CA ARG A 34 7.77 6.06 9.01
C ARG A 34 6.72 5.71 10.06
N SER A 35 6.00 6.69 10.59
CA SER A 35 4.87 6.47 11.52
C SER A 35 3.63 5.95 10.80
N THR A 36 3.35 6.42 9.58
CA THR A 36 2.24 5.91 8.76
C THR A 36 2.46 4.43 8.43
N ALA A 37 3.68 4.06 8.02
CA ALA A 37 3.98 2.67 7.64
C ALA A 37 3.69 1.62 8.72
N VAL A 38 3.78 1.97 10.02
CA VAL A 38 3.41 1.04 11.11
C VAL A 38 1.89 1.00 11.29
N SER A 39 1.24 2.16 11.27
CA SER A 39 -0.23 2.27 11.33
C SER A 39 -0.88 1.52 10.18
N ASP A 40 -0.41 1.74 8.95
CA ASP A 40 -0.92 1.09 7.73
C ASP A 40 -0.79 -0.43 7.82
N LYS A 41 0.32 -0.94 8.40
CA LYS A 41 0.51 -2.38 8.63
C LYS A 41 -0.42 -2.93 9.70
N LEU A 42 -0.67 -2.19 10.77
CA LEU A 42 -1.60 -2.60 11.82
C LEU A 42 -3.04 -2.61 11.31
N GLU A 43 -3.42 -1.61 10.51
CA GLU A 43 -4.73 -1.56 9.87
C GLU A 43 -4.90 -2.69 8.86
N ALA A 44 -3.89 -2.94 8.01
CA ALA A 44 -3.90 -4.08 7.10
C ALA A 44 -4.00 -5.41 7.86
N LEU A 45 -3.31 -5.55 8.99
CA LEU A 45 -3.39 -6.74 9.83
C LEU A 45 -4.80 -6.89 10.43
N LYS A 46 -5.38 -5.82 10.97
CA LYS A 46 -6.76 -5.81 11.49
C LYS A 46 -7.76 -6.31 10.45
N ASN A 47 -7.62 -5.87 9.19
CA ASN A 47 -8.51 -6.27 8.11
C ASN A 47 -8.40 -7.76 7.69
N LEU A 48 -7.35 -8.47 8.12
CA LEU A 48 -7.15 -9.90 7.82
C LEU A 48 -7.68 -10.82 8.92
N ILE A 49 -7.87 -10.31 10.13
CA ILE A 49 -8.31 -11.10 11.27
C ILE A 49 -9.83 -10.99 11.39
N PRO A 50 -10.56 -12.12 11.56
CA PRO A 50 -11.99 -12.08 11.84
C PRO A 50 -12.22 -11.56 13.27
N SER A 51 -12.28 -10.23 13.41
CA SER A 51 -12.58 -9.54 14.67
C SER A 51 -13.70 -8.52 14.46
N ASP A 52 -14.58 -8.41 15.45
CA ASP A 52 -15.70 -7.47 15.42
C ASP A 52 -15.21 -6.04 15.66
N GLY A 53 -15.08 -5.28 14.57
CA GLY A 53 -15.36 -3.83 14.43
C GLY A 53 -14.59 -2.77 15.25
N ASP A 54 -14.15 -3.02 16.47
CA ASP A 54 -13.77 -1.96 17.41
C ASP A 54 -12.29 -1.56 17.34
N GLU A 55 -11.92 -0.48 18.03
CA GLU A 55 -10.52 -0.07 18.23
C GLU A 55 -9.78 -1.13 19.06
N VAL A 56 -9.24 -2.15 18.38
CA VAL A 56 -8.39 -3.18 18.99
C VAL A 56 -6.99 -2.61 19.22
N LYS A 57 -6.51 -2.71 20.47
CA LYS A 57 -5.13 -2.35 20.83
C LYS A 57 -4.14 -3.30 20.17
N ALA A 58 -2.93 -2.82 19.87
CA ALA A 58 -1.91 -3.63 19.18
C ALA A 58 -1.63 -4.98 19.88
N ASP A 59 -1.54 -5.02 21.20
CA ASP A 59 -1.28 -6.25 21.95
C ASP A 59 -2.39 -7.30 21.77
N GLN A 60 -3.65 -6.85 21.77
CA GLN A 60 -4.79 -7.71 21.53
C GLN A 60 -4.83 -8.18 20.07
N LEU A 61 -4.56 -7.29 19.12
CA LEU A 61 -4.49 -7.64 17.70
C LEU A 61 -3.44 -8.72 17.45
N PHE A 62 -2.28 -8.66 18.12
CA PHE A 62 -1.26 -9.69 18.00
C PHE A 62 -1.68 -11.02 18.63
N GLN A 63 -2.39 -11.00 19.76
CA GLN A 63 -2.94 -12.20 20.37
C GLN A 63 -3.97 -12.87 19.44
N GLU A 64 -4.95 -12.11 18.96
CA GLU A 64 -5.97 -12.60 18.02
C GLU A 64 -5.34 -13.10 16.72
N THR A 65 -4.28 -12.43 16.24
CA THR A 65 -3.51 -12.90 15.08
C THR A 65 -2.85 -14.24 15.36
N ALA A 66 -2.22 -14.42 16.52
CA ALA A 66 -1.57 -15.67 16.88
C ALA A 66 -2.58 -16.82 16.96
N ASP A 67 -3.73 -16.57 17.59
CA ASP A 67 -4.82 -17.54 17.71
C ASP A 67 -5.38 -17.90 16.33
N TYR A 68 -5.56 -16.91 15.46
CA TYR A 68 -6.06 -17.14 14.10
C TYR A 68 -5.06 -17.92 13.23
N ILE A 69 -3.76 -17.66 13.35
CA ILE A 69 -2.72 -18.45 12.68
C ILE A 69 -2.80 -19.91 13.13
N VAL A 70 -2.94 -20.17 14.43
CA VAL A 70 -3.05 -21.55 14.95
C VAL A 70 -4.31 -22.23 14.42
N LEU A 71 -5.45 -21.52 14.39
CA LEU A 71 -6.70 -22.01 13.81
C LEU A 71 -6.51 -22.43 12.35
N LEU A 72 -5.98 -21.53 11.51
CA LEU A 72 -5.75 -21.80 10.09
C LEU A 72 -4.80 -22.99 9.87
N LYS A 73 -3.70 -23.06 10.62
CA LYS A 73 -2.77 -24.19 10.54
C LYS A 73 -3.44 -25.50 10.91
N THR A 74 -4.32 -25.49 11.92
CA THR A 74 -5.08 -26.67 12.33
C THR A 74 -6.08 -27.09 11.25
N GLN A 75 -6.80 -26.15 10.65
CA GLN A 75 -7.72 -26.43 9.55
C GLN A 75 -7.00 -27.06 8.35
N VAL A 76 -5.87 -26.50 7.94
CA VAL A 76 -5.04 -27.07 6.86
C VAL A 76 -4.55 -28.47 7.22
N PHE A 77 -4.10 -28.68 8.46
CA PHE A 77 -3.64 -29.99 8.92
C PHE A 77 -4.75 -31.05 8.85
N VAL A 78 -5.95 -30.73 9.34
CA VAL A 78 -7.10 -31.65 9.29
C VAL A 78 -7.47 -31.96 7.85
N LEU A 79 -7.56 -30.96 6.98
CA LEU A 79 -7.86 -31.16 5.56
C LEU A 79 -6.83 -32.05 4.88
N GLN A 80 -5.54 -31.85 5.15
CA GLN A 80 -4.49 -32.72 4.62
C GLN A 80 -4.69 -34.17 5.08
N LYS A 81 -5.02 -34.41 6.35
CA LYS A 81 -5.28 -35.76 6.85
C LYS A 81 -6.50 -36.42 6.22
N LEU A 82 -7.55 -35.65 5.95
CA LEU A 82 -8.71 -36.15 5.21
C LEU A 82 -8.32 -36.54 3.78
N ILE A 83 -7.51 -35.73 3.10
CA ILE A 83 -7.00 -36.05 1.76
C ILE A 83 -6.13 -37.31 1.81
N ASP A 84 -5.20 -37.43 2.77
CA ASP A 84 -4.34 -38.60 2.89
C ASP A 84 -5.17 -39.88 3.13
N PHE A 85 -6.20 -39.79 3.97
CA PHE A 85 -7.05 -40.92 4.31
C PHE A 85 -7.97 -41.36 3.16
N TYR A 86 -8.65 -40.40 2.50
CA TYR A 86 -9.64 -40.70 1.46
C TYR A 86 -9.06 -40.72 0.05
N GLY A 87 -8.02 -39.93 -0.23
CA GLY A 87 -7.35 -39.87 -1.53
C GLY A 87 -6.48 -41.08 -1.84
N SER A 88 -6.16 -41.90 -0.83
CA SER A 88 -5.41 -43.15 -0.97
C SER A 88 -6.31 -44.37 -1.21
N GLN A 89 -7.64 -44.20 -1.28
CA GLN A 89 -8.56 -45.30 -1.58
C GLN A 89 -8.29 -45.82 -3.01
N PRO A 90 -7.85 -47.07 -3.20
CA PRO A 90 -7.76 -47.65 -4.52
C PRO A 90 -9.17 -47.67 -5.10
N GLN A 91 -9.35 -47.10 -6.29
CA GLN A 91 -10.55 -47.37 -7.07
C GLN A 91 -10.58 -48.88 -7.33
N GLU A 92 -11.39 -49.60 -6.55
CA GLU A 92 -11.71 -51.00 -6.80
C GLU A 92 -12.39 -51.04 -8.18
N LYS A 93 -11.59 -51.34 -9.21
CA LYS A 93 -12.11 -51.63 -10.54
C LYS A 93 -12.85 -52.96 -10.43
N THR A 94 -14.14 -52.89 -10.13
CA THR A 94 -15.05 -54.02 -10.26
C THR A 94 -15.24 -54.33 -11.74
N ASN A 95 -14.26 -54.97 -12.36
CA ASN A 95 -14.46 -55.71 -13.60
C ASN A 95 -14.96 -57.09 -13.20
N ALA A 96 -16.27 -57.23 -13.06
CA ALA A 96 -16.93 -58.52 -12.98
C ALA A 96 -16.97 -59.15 -14.38
N VAL A 97 -16.51 -60.40 -14.43
CA VAL A 97 -16.41 -61.33 -15.56
C VAL A 97 -17.79 -61.75 -16.07
#